data_AF-A0A7J7CEV8-F1
#
_entry.id   AF-A0A7J7CEV8-F1
#
_cell.length_a   1.000
_cell.length_b   1.000
_cell.length_c   1.000
_cell.angle_alpha   90.00
_cell.angle_beta   90.00
_cell.angle_gamma   90.00
#
_symmetry.space_group_name_H-M   'P 1'
#
loop_
_entity.id
_entity.type
_entity.pdbx_description
1 polymer ?
#
loop_
_entity_poly.entity_id
_entity_poly.type
_entity_poly.pdbx_seq_one_letter_code
_entity_poly.pdbx_strand_id
1 'polypeptide(L)'
;MNDSNMQYVTSTSFLLLTYAKYLTSAHMVVNCGGTTVTPKRLRAIAKKQVDYLLGDNPLKMSYMVGYGPRYPKRIHHRGSSLPSIAAHPAKIQCSAGFNFMNSQSPNPNILVGAIVGGPDKNDRFPDQRSDYEQSEPATYINSPLVGSLAYLAHSFGQL
;
A
#
# COMPACT_ATOMS: atom_id res chain seq x y z
N MET A 1 8.75 -3.64 -16.49
CA MET A 1 9.07 -3.17 -15.13
C MET A 1 8.24 -4.02 -14.20
N ASN A 2 8.93 -4.81 -13.38
CA ASN A 2 8.41 -5.84 -12.50
C ASN A 2 8.72 -5.37 -11.07
N ASP A 3 8.21 -4.19 -10.72
CA ASP A 3 8.54 -3.49 -9.48
C ASP A 3 7.31 -3.35 -8.58
N SER A 4 7.54 -3.07 -7.30
CA SER A 4 6.51 -2.77 -6.30
C SER A 4 5.69 -1.53 -6.70
N ASN A 5 4.53 -1.74 -7.32
CA ASN A 5 3.71 -0.66 -7.87
C ASN A 5 3.25 0.34 -6.81
N MET A 6 2.91 -0.15 -5.61
CA MET A 6 2.39 0.70 -4.53
C MET A 6 3.37 1.76 -4.05
N GLN A 7 4.69 1.56 -4.20
CA GLN A 7 5.67 2.60 -3.84
C GLN A 7 5.45 3.89 -4.64
N TYR A 8 5.10 3.77 -5.93
CA TYR A 8 4.86 4.91 -6.80
C TYR A 8 3.50 5.52 -6.53
N VAL A 9 2.49 4.68 -6.27
CA VAL A 9 1.14 5.11 -5.93
C VAL A 9 1.15 5.97 -4.66
N THR A 10 1.79 5.50 -3.59
CA THR A 10 1.78 6.20 -2.30
C THR A 10 2.62 7.47 -2.32
N SER A 11 3.81 7.44 -2.91
CA SER A 11 4.68 8.62 -3.07
C SER A 11 4.06 9.70 -3.96
N THR A 12 3.47 9.31 -5.10
CA THR A 12 2.80 10.25 -6.02
C THR A 12 1.56 10.84 -5.36
N SER A 13 0.74 10.04 -4.68
CA SER A 13 -0.44 10.55 -3.95
C SER A 13 -0.05 11.60 -2.91
N PHE A 14 1.01 11.33 -2.15
CA PHE A 14 1.53 12.29 -1.17
C PHE A 14 2.00 13.60 -1.81
N LEU A 15 2.74 13.52 -2.92
CA LEU A 15 3.23 14.69 -3.64
C LEU A 15 2.07 15.51 -4.23
N LEU A 16 1.07 14.86 -4.83
CA LEU A 16 -0.11 15.51 -5.39
C LEU A 16 -0.90 16.27 -4.31
N LEU A 17 -1.09 15.66 -3.13
CA LEU A 17 -1.78 16.31 -2.00
C LEU A 17 -0.97 17.48 -1.44
N THR A 18 0.35 17.31 -1.30
CA THR A 18 1.26 18.37 -0.86
C THR A 18 1.21 19.57 -1.82
N TYR A 19 1.27 19.30 -3.13
CA TYR A 19 1.23 20.36 -4.14
C TYR A 19 -0.15 21.01 -4.23
N ALA A 20 -1.23 20.25 -4.08
CA ALA A 20 -2.57 20.81 -3.98
C ALA A 20 -2.72 21.77 -2.79
N LYS A 21 -2.13 21.42 -1.63
CA LYS A 21 -2.08 22.29 -0.45
C LYS A 21 -1.33 23.59 -0.75
N TYR A 22 -0.15 23.49 -1.37
CA TYR A 22 0.64 24.64 -1.79
C TYR A 22 -0.15 25.58 -2.72
N LEU A 23 -0.71 25.04 -3.82
CA LEU A 23 -1.48 25.83 -4.79
C LEU A 23 -2.71 26.50 -4.16
N THR A 24 -3.37 25.82 -3.22
CA THR A 24 -4.49 26.40 -2.47
C THR A 24 -4.01 27.61 -1.64
N SER A 25 -2.90 27.49 -0.93
CA SER A 25 -2.33 28.58 -0.13
C SER A 25 -1.85 29.76 -0.98
N ALA A 26 -1.32 29.47 -2.17
CA ALA A 26 -0.82 30.48 -3.10
C ALA A 26 -1.92 31.15 -3.93
N HIS A 27 -3.17 30.66 -3.88
CA HIS A 27 -4.26 31.07 -4.76
C HIS A 27 -3.92 30.90 -6.25
N MET A 28 -3.24 29.79 -6.58
CA MET A 28 -2.74 29.51 -7.93
C MET A 28 -3.33 28.23 -8.53
N VAL A 29 -3.26 28.16 -9.85
CA VAL A 29 -3.48 26.96 -10.67
C VAL A 29 -2.28 26.76 -11.58
N VAL A 30 -2.10 25.55 -12.12
CA VAL A 30 -1.00 25.25 -13.05
C VAL A 30 -1.55 25.05 -14.45
N ASN A 31 -0.90 25.65 -15.45
CA ASN A 31 -1.21 25.42 -16.85
C ASN A 31 -0.14 24.51 -17.47
N CYS A 32 -0.56 23.34 -17.95
CA CYS A 32 0.29 22.35 -18.60
C CYS A 32 -0.16 22.18 -20.05
N GLY A 33 0.50 22.85 -21.00
CA GLY A 33 0.28 22.65 -22.44
C GLY A 33 -1.19 22.76 -22.88
N GLY A 34 -1.94 23.72 -22.35
CA GLY A 34 -3.36 23.93 -22.66
C GLY A 34 -4.34 23.28 -21.68
N THR A 35 -3.87 22.53 -20.67
CA THR A 35 -4.71 21.99 -19.59
C THR A 35 -4.48 22.72 -18.28
N THR A 36 -5.54 23.24 -17.68
CA THR A 36 -5.49 23.78 -16.31
C THR A 36 -5.62 22.65 -15.29
N VAL A 37 -4.66 22.59 -14.38
CA VAL A 37 -4.60 21.66 -13.26
C VAL A 37 -4.89 22.44 -11.98
N THR A 38 -6.03 22.12 -11.36
CA THR A 38 -6.49 22.76 -10.12
C THR A 38 -6.11 21.94 -8.89
N PRO A 39 -6.03 22.55 -7.69
CA PRO A 39 -5.87 21.82 -6.44
C PRO A 39 -6.90 20.70 -6.26
N LYS A 40 -8.16 20.97 -6.62
CA LYS A 40 -9.25 19.98 -6.56
C LYS A 40 -8.96 18.75 -7.43
N ARG A 41 -8.45 18.95 -8.66
CA ARG A 41 -8.10 17.85 -9.57
C ARG A 41 -6.99 16.97 -8.99
N LEU A 42 -5.95 17.58 -8.43
CA LEU A 42 -4.85 16.85 -7.80
C LEU A 42 -5.33 16.01 -6.60
N ARG A 43 -6.17 16.59 -5.74
CA ARG A 43 -6.79 15.88 -4.61
C ARG A 43 -7.64 14.71 -5.05
N ALA A 44 -8.47 14.89 -6.08
CA ALA A 44 -9.31 13.82 -6.61
C ALA A 44 -8.49 12.64 -7.16
N ILE A 45 -7.38 12.91 -7.87
CA ILE A 45 -6.48 11.86 -8.37
C ILE A 45 -5.84 11.11 -7.21
N ALA A 46 -5.26 11.82 -6.23
CA ALA A 46 -4.62 11.19 -5.08
C ALA A 46 -5.62 10.38 -4.25
N LYS A 47 -6.83 10.91 -4.01
CA LYS A 47 -7.90 10.18 -3.30
C LYS A 47 -8.27 8.90 -4.04
N LYS A 48 -8.47 8.96 -5.37
CA LYS A 48 -8.79 7.77 -6.17
C LYS A 48 -7.73 6.67 -6.03
N GLN A 49 -6.45 7.05 -6.00
CA GLN A 49 -5.34 6.11 -5.82
C GLN A 49 -5.33 5.49 -4.41
N VAL A 50 -5.57 6.30 -3.37
CA VAL A 50 -5.68 5.82 -1.99
C VAL A 50 -6.91 4.91 -1.81
N ASP A 51 -8.06 5.28 -2.38
CA ASP A 51 -9.28 4.47 -2.35
C ASP A 51 -9.04 3.11 -3.04
N TYR A 52 -8.38 3.10 -4.21
CA TYR A 52 -7.99 1.87 -4.90
C TYR A 52 -7.10 0.99 -4.01
N LEU A 53 -6.07 1.58 -3.37
CA LEU A 53 -5.18 0.87 -2.45
C LEU A 53 -5.97 0.23 -1.30
N LEU A 54 -6.98 0.93 -0.77
CA LEU A 54 -7.79 0.50 0.38
C LEU A 54 -8.98 -0.41 0.02
N GLY A 55 -9.19 -0.71 -1.26
CA GLY A 55 -10.15 -1.73 -1.68
C GLY A 55 -11.13 -1.33 -2.77
N ASP A 56 -11.11 -0.07 -3.26
CA ASP A 56 -11.89 0.30 -4.44
C ASP A 56 -11.18 -0.08 -5.75
N ASN A 57 -11.00 -1.39 -5.91
CA ASN A 57 -10.36 -2.02 -7.05
C ASN A 57 -11.20 -3.24 -7.52
N PRO A 58 -10.91 -3.83 -8.70
CA PRO A 58 -11.66 -4.96 -9.23
C PRO A 58 -11.70 -6.18 -8.29
N LEU A 59 -10.68 -6.38 -7.47
CA LEU A 59 -10.61 -7.48 -6.50
C LEU A 59 -11.37 -7.18 -5.20
N LYS A 60 -11.87 -5.96 -4.99
CA LYS A 60 -12.50 -5.51 -3.73
C LYS A 60 -11.64 -5.89 -2.51
N MET A 61 -10.34 -5.68 -2.64
CA MET A 61 -9.32 -6.14 -1.70
C MET A 61 -8.43 -4.97 -1.30
N SER A 62 -8.32 -4.70 0.00
CA SER A 62 -7.35 -3.75 0.52
C SER A 62 -5.94 -4.32 0.34
N TYR A 63 -5.03 -3.55 -0.23
CA TYR A 63 -3.59 -3.87 -0.25
C TYR A 63 -2.88 -3.46 1.04
N MET A 64 -3.60 -2.87 1.99
CA MET A 64 -3.16 -2.68 3.38
C MET A 64 -3.61 -3.87 4.23
N VAL A 65 -2.64 -4.58 4.80
CA VAL A 65 -2.85 -5.76 5.65
C VAL A 65 -3.65 -5.40 6.90
N GLY A 66 -4.70 -6.18 7.18
CA GLY A 66 -5.57 -5.98 8.34
C GLY A 66 -6.61 -4.86 8.20
N TYR A 67 -6.70 -4.22 7.03
CA TYR A 67 -7.71 -3.20 6.75
C TYR A 67 -8.80 -3.74 5.80
N GLY A 68 -10.06 -3.45 6.12
CA GLY A 68 -11.22 -3.87 5.32
C GLY A 68 -11.53 -5.38 5.42
N PRO A 69 -12.60 -5.83 4.73
CA PRO A 69 -13.09 -7.21 4.82
C PRO A 69 -12.19 -8.24 4.10
N ARG A 70 -11.35 -7.79 3.16
CA ARG A 70 -10.45 -8.64 2.36
C ARG A 70 -9.10 -7.97 2.20
N TYR A 71 -8.03 -8.65 2.60
CA TYR A 71 -6.65 -8.16 2.56
C TYR A 71 -5.64 -9.33 2.39
N PRO A 72 -4.38 -9.07 1.96
CA PRO A 72 -3.35 -10.09 1.76
C PRO A 72 -3.05 -10.86 3.04
N LYS A 73 -2.98 -12.19 2.95
CA LYS A 73 -2.71 -13.07 4.09
C LYS A 73 -1.35 -13.74 4.01
N ARG A 74 -0.65 -13.65 2.88
CA ARG A 74 0.59 -14.39 2.63
C ARG A 74 1.71 -13.48 2.15
N ILE A 75 1.82 -12.30 2.77
CA ILE A 75 2.84 -11.30 2.44
C ILE A 75 4.27 -11.82 2.64
N HIS A 76 5.22 -11.31 1.85
CA HIS A 76 6.65 -11.64 1.94
C HIS A 76 7.29 -10.94 3.15
N HIS A 77 6.97 -11.39 4.36
CA HIS A 77 7.56 -10.81 5.57
C HIS A 77 7.87 -11.89 6.60
N ARG A 78 9.15 -12.06 6.93
CA ARG A 78 9.64 -13.13 7.83
C ARG A 78 8.95 -13.10 9.19
N GLY A 79 8.90 -11.94 9.84
CA GLY A 79 8.22 -11.81 11.13
C GLY A 79 6.71 -12.05 11.07
N SER A 80 6.10 -11.95 9.88
CA SER A 80 4.69 -12.27 9.69
C SER A 80 4.48 -13.77 9.45
N SER A 81 5.36 -14.41 8.67
CA SER A 81 5.23 -15.80 8.23
C SER A 81 5.75 -16.85 9.22
N LEU A 82 6.74 -16.50 10.05
CA LEU A 82 7.29 -17.40 11.07
C LEU A 82 6.38 -17.40 12.33
N PRO A 83 6.28 -18.52 13.06
CA PRO A 83 5.58 -18.53 14.34
C PRO A 83 6.26 -17.54 15.31
N SER A 84 5.46 -16.91 16.17
CA SER A 84 6.00 -16.02 17.20
C SER A 84 6.82 -16.81 18.23
N ILE A 85 7.70 -16.12 18.94
CA ILE A 85 8.50 -16.73 20.02
C ILE A 85 7.63 -17.33 21.14
N ALA A 86 6.41 -16.79 21.33
CA ALA A 86 5.45 -17.33 22.29
C ALA A 86 4.88 -18.69 21.86
N ALA A 87 4.66 -18.89 20.56
CA ALA A 87 4.16 -20.15 20.00
C ALA A 87 5.27 -21.16 19.71
N HIS A 88 6.49 -20.69 19.43
CA HIS A 88 7.65 -21.53 19.12
C HIS A 88 8.93 -20.92 19.74
N PRO A 89 9.24 -21.21 21.02
CA PRO A 89 10.37 -20.60 21.73
C PRO A 89 11.74 -21.13 21.27
N ALA A 90 11.78 -22.28 20.59
CA ALA A 90 13.00 -22.86 20.06
C ALA A 90 13.53 -22.08 18.85
N LYS A 91 14.84 -22.16 18.62
CA LYS A 91 15.47 -21.54 17.44
C LYS A 91 15.05 -22.27 16.16
N ILE A 92 14.63 -21.51 15.15
CA ILE A 92 14.36 -22.01 13.81
C ILE A 92 15.67 -21.96 13.01
N GLN A 93 16.12 -23.11 12.51
CA GLN A 93 17.32 -23.20 11.67
C GLN A 93 17.09 -22.52 10.30
N CYS A 94 18.15 -22.00 9.68
CA CYS A 94 18.07 -21.23 8.43
C CYS A 94 17.24 -21.95 7.35
N SER A 95 17.59 -23.21 7.04
CA SER A 95 16.90 -23.97 5.99
C SER A 95 15.46 -24.33 6.35
N ALA A 96 15.15 -24.50 7.65
CA ALA A 96 13.78 -24.77 8.11
C ALA A 96 12.85 -23.56 7.88
N GLY A 97 13.40 -22.35 7.79
CA GLY A 97 12.66 -21.13 7.41
C GLY A 97 11.97 -21.24 6.05
N PHE A 98 12.54 -22.00 5.10
CA PHE A 98 11.95 -22.17 3.77
C PHE A 98 10.64 -22.96 3.78
N ASN A 99 10.39 -23.78 4.80
CA ASN A 99 9.09 -24.45 4.96
C ASN A 99 7.97 -23.42 5.18
N PHE A 100 8.25 -22.37 5.96
CA PHE A 100 7.31 -21.26 6.16
C PHE A 100 7.20 -20.40 4.90
N MET A 101 8.30 -20.18 4.19
CA MET A 101 8.31 -19.45 2.91
C MET A 101 7.35 -20.11 1.89
N ASN A 102 7.47 -21.42 1.70
CA ASN A 102 6.76 -22.19 0.67
C ASN A 102 5.35 -22.63 1.10
N SER A 103 4.98 -22.44 2.37
CA SER A 103 3.67 -22.81 2.90
C SER A 103 2.53 -22.06 2.19
N GLN A 104 1.44 -22.77 1.92
CA GLN A 104 0.19 -22.18 1.41
C GLN A 104 -0.70 -21.60 2.52
N SER A 105 -0.37 -21.85 3.79
CA SER A 105 -1.10 -21.29 4.92
C SER A 105 -0.94 -19.77 5.00
N PRO A 106 -1.96 -19.05 5.50
CA PRO A 106 -1.83 -17.67 5.94
C PRO A 106 -0.65 -17.46 6.88
N ASN A 107 -0.09 -16.27 6.87
CA ASN A 107 0.91 -15.84 7.85
C ASN A 107 0.29 -15.86 9.26
N PRO A 108 0.95 -16.49 10.26
CA PRO A 108 0.42 -16.59 11.62
C PRO A 108 0.33 -15.23 12.34
N ASN A 109 1.21 -14.27 12.02
CA ASN A 109 1.17 -12.94 12.61
C ASN A 109 0.70 -11.92 11.57
N ILE A 110 -0.42 -11.27 11.83
CA ILE A 110 -0.96 -10.23 10.94
C ILE A 110 -0.10 -8.97 11.10
N LEU A 111 0.59 -8.56 10.04
CA LEU A 111 1.37 -7.32 10.03
C LEU A 111 0.46 -6.13 9.73
N VAL A 112 -0.37 -5.75 10.71
CA VAL A 112 -1.40 -4.72 10.56
C VAL A 112 -0.80 -3.40 10.04
N GLY A 113 -1.43 -2.84 9.02
CA GLY A 113 -1.05 -1.56 8.41
C GLY A 113 0.03 -1.66 7.34
N ALA A 114 0.69 -2.82 7.16
CA ALA A 114 1.66 -2.99 6.08
C ALA A 114 0.99 -2.91 4.71
N ILE A 115 1.59 -2.17 3.80
CA ILE A 115 1.14 -2.08 2.40
C ILE A 115 2.05 -2.97 1.58
N VAL A 116 1.47 -3.90 0.83
CA VAL A 116 2.21 -4.75 -0.11
C VAL A 116 2.51 -4.02 -1.42
N GLY A 117 3.40 -4.57 -2.24
CA GLY A 117 3.70 -4.03 -3.57
C GLY A 117 2.50 -3.89 -4.51
N GLY A 118 1.44 -4.66 -4.27
CA GLY A 118 0.13 -4.48 -4.92
C GLY A 118 -0.01 -5.29 -6.21
N PRO A 119 -1.05 -5.03 -7.00
CA PRO A 119 -1.38 -5.85 -8.16
C PRO A 119 -0.47 -5.56 -9.36
N ASP A 120 -0.48 -6.46 -10.33
CA ASP A 120 0.09 -6.22 -11.65
C ASP A 120 -0.72 -5.20 -12.49
N LYS A 121 -0.23 -4.90 -13.70
CA LYS A 121 -0.88 -3.96 -14.63
C LYS A 121 -2.30 -4.35 -15.08
N ASN A 122 -2.74 -5.57 -14.79
CA ASN A 122 -4.06 -6.11 -15.12
C ASN A 122 -4.91 -6.33 -13.86
N ASP A 123 -4.59 -5.63 -12.76
CA ASP A 123 -5.27 -5.73 -11.46
C ASP A 123 -5.20 -7.13 -10.80
N ARG A 124 -4.29 -8.01 -11.25
CA ARG A 124 -4.13 -9.35 -10.67
C ARG A 124 -3.21 -9.28 -9.48
N PHE A 125 -3.61 -9.93 -8.38
CA PHE A 125 -2.81 -10.06 -7.16
C PHE A 125 -2.93 -11.49 -6.61
N PRO A 126 -1.86 -12.30 -6.65
CA PRO A 126 -1.96 -13.73 -6.34
C PRO A 126 -1.92 -14.04 -4.83
N ASP A 127 -1.57 -13.08 -3.97
CA ASP A 127 -1.34 -13.28 -2.52
C ASP A 127 -0.39 -14.47 -2.26
N GLN A 128 0.82 -14.39 -2.83
CA GLN A 128 1.81 -15.46 -2.77
C GLN A 128 3.11 -14.94 -2.14
N ARG A 129 3.53 -15.60 -1.07
CA ARG A 129 4.73 -15.21 -0.31
C ARG A 129 5.99 -15.20 -1.16
N SER A 130 6.12 -16.08 -2.15
CA SER A 130 7.24 -16.13 -3.09
C SER A 130 7.26 -15.01 -4.11
N ASP A 131 6.12 -14.36 -4.34
CA ASP A 131 6.01 -13.20 -5.22
C ASP A 131 6.40 -11.94 -4.43
N TYR A 132 7.71 -11.69 -4.32
CA TYR A 132 8.24 -10.52 -3.64
C TYR A 132 7.93 -9.21 -4.39
N GLU A 133 7.60 -9.25 -5.68
CA GLU A 133 7.26 -8.01 -6.41
C GLU A 133 5.92 -7.46 -5.89
N GLN A 134 4.92 -8.33 -5.79
CA GLN A 134 3.57 -7.94 -5.40
C GLN A 134 3.36 -8.01 -3.88
N SER A 135 3.97 -8.97 -3.19
CA SER A 135 3.66 -9.29 -1.80
C SER A 135 4.65 -8.71 -0.77
N GLU A 136 5.72 -8.04 -1.20
CA GLU A 136 6.69 -7.39 -0.30
C GLU A 136 6.09 -6.13 0.33
N PRO A 137 6.03 -6.05 1.67
CA PRO A 137 5.82 -4.79 2.35
C PRO A 137 7.14 -4.05 2.57
N ALA A 138 7.14 -2.72 2.44
CA ALA A 138 8.33 -1.92 2.71
C ALA A 138 8.00 -0.59 3.39
N THR A 139 8.92 -0.12 4.23
CA THR A 139 8.76 1.12 4.99
C THR A 139 8.56 2.32 4.08
N TYR A 140 9.26 2.39 2.95
CA TYR A 140 9.13 3.49 1.99
C TYR A 140 7.78 3.49 1.24
N ILE A 141 7.03 2.38 1.21
CA ILE A 141 5.66 2.36 0.68
C ILE A 141 4.71 3.01 1.70
N ASN A 142 4.87 2.64 2.98
CA ASN A 142 4.07 3.14 4.10
C ASN A 142 4.31 4.62 4.41
N SER A 143 5.56 5.09 4.42
CA SER A 143 5.94 6.45 4.81
C SER A 143 5.12 7.57 4.11
N PRO A 144 5.04 7.62 2.75
CA PRO A 144 4.24 8.64 2.09
C PRO A 144 2.72 8.40 2.19
N LEU A 145 2.28 7.14 2.35
CA LEU A 145 0.85 6.88 2.56
C LEU A 145 0.36 7.49 3.87
N VAL A 146 1.15 7.42 4.95
CA VAL A 146 0.79 8.02 6.25
C VAL A 146 0.46 9.50 6.09
N GLY A 147 1.28 10.25 5.36
CA GLY A 147 1.02 11.67 5.07
C GLY A 147 -0.24 11.88 4.23
N SER A 148 -0.49 11.02 3.24
CA SER A 148 -1.70 11.07 2.41
C SER A 148 -2.97 10.79 3.22
N LEU A 149 -2.95 9.78 4.09
CA LEU A 149 -4.06 9.43 4.96
C LEU A 149 -4.34 10.54 5.99
N ALA A 150 -3.29 11.13 6.57
CA ALA A 150 -3.45 12.27 7.49
C ALA A 150 -4.14 13.46 6.80
N TYR A 151 -3.74 13.77 5.57
CA TYR A 151 -4.37 14.83 4.77
C TYR A 151 -5.86 14.52 4.49
N LEU A 152 -6.16 13.32 4.02
CA LEU A 152 -7.52 12.91 3.64
C LEU A 152 -8.45 12.77 4.85
N ALA A 153 -7.95 12.30 5.99
CA ALA A 153 -8.70 12.23 7.24
C ALA A 153 -9.08 13.63 7.76
N HIS A 154 -8.17 14.59 7.68
CA HIS A 154 -8.45 15.98 8.07
C HIS A 154 -9.42 16.67 7.10
N SER A 155 -9.33 16.35 5.82
CA SER A 155 -10.13 16.98 4.75
C SER A 155 -11.47 16.29 4.51
N PHE A 156 -11.86 15.31 5.33
CA PHE A 156 -13.08 14.55 5.14
C PHE A 156 -14.31 15.48 5.25
N GLY A 157 -15.05 15.62 4.15
CA GLY A 157 -16.16 16.59 4.00
C GLY A 157 -15.81 17.92 3.32
N GLN A 158 -14.54 18.16 2.97
CA GLN A 158 -14.06 19.38 2.28
C GLN A 158 -13.55 19.12 0.84
N LEU A 159 -13.61 17.86 0.39
CA LEU A 159 -13.17 17.39 -0.93
C LEU A 159 -14.29 17.43 -1.96
#